data_AF-A0A920DU91-F1
#
_entry.id   AF-A0A920DU91-F1
#
_cell.length_a   1.000
_cell.length_b   1.000
_cell.length_c   1.000
_cell.angle_alpha   90.00
_cell.angle_beta   90.00
_cell.angle_gamma   90.00
#
_symmetry.space_group_name_H-M   'P 1'
#
loop_
_entity.id
_entity.type
_entity.pdbx_description
1 polymer ?
#
loop_
_entity_poly.entity_id
_entity_poly.type
_entity_poly.pdbx_seq_one_letter_code
_entity_poly.pdbx_strand_id
1 'polypeptide(L)'
;MTETAASVIRHCRGSRSTGWPEFSFADQRLPEMLFRYRARNFPDTLSDEEAAQWREHCQLQWQEGSFSLAQFETELAEERARPEVTEITLAALNQLEEWVRALSVEG
;
A
#
# COMPACT_ATOMS: atom_id res chain seq x y z
N MET A 1 -4.25 -20.28 -26.01
CA MET A 1 -3.35 -19.11 -25.96
C MET A 1 -3.58 -18.43 -24.62
N THR A 2 -2.72 -18.72 -23.65
CA THR A 2 -2.84 -18.23 -22.28
C THR A 2 -2.32 -16.80 -22.20
N GLU A 3 -3.23 -15.85 -22.35
CA GLU A 3 -2.94 -14.46 -22.01
C GLU A 3 -2.73 -14.36 -20.50
N THR A 4 -1.51 -14.00 -20.10
CA THR A 4 -1.15 -13.79 -18.70
C THR A 4 -1.84 -12.52 -18.21
N ALA A 5 -2.33 -12.49 -16.96
CA ALA A 5 -2.99 -11.33 -16.35
C ALA A 5 -2.21 -10.01 -16.51
N ALA A 6 -0.86 -10.07 -16.58
CA ALA A 6 0.00 -8.94 -16.86
C ALA A 6 -0.16 -8.33 -18.28
N SER A 7 -0.55 -9.12 -19.28
CA SER A 7 -0.80 -8.66 -20.67
C SER A 7 -2.07 -7.82 -20.77
N VAL A 8 -3.12 -8.22 -20.04
CA VAL A 8 -4.41 -7.52 -19.97
C VAL A 8 -4.26 -6.16 -19.25
N ILE A 9 -3.43 -6.12 -18.20
CA ILE A 9 -3.16 -4.89 -17.44
C ILE A 9 -2.41 -3.84 -18.27
N ARG A 10 -1.52 -4.27 -19.18
CA ARG A 10 -0.77 -3.35 -20.05
C ARG A 10 -1.59 -2.81 -21.23
N HIS A 11 -2.57 -3.56 -21.73
CA HIS A 11 -3.37 -3.18 -22.90
C HIS A 11 -4.47 -2.14 -22.63
N CYS A 12 -4.81 -1.86 -21.36
CA CYS A 12 -5.84 -0.87 -21.02
C CYS A 12 -5.40 0.61 -21.15
N ARG A 13 -4.14 0.89 -21.53
CA ARG A 13 -3.65 2.27 -21.75
C ARG A 13 -4.26 3.00 -22.95
N GLY A 14 -5.09 2.35 -23.77
CA GLY A 14 -5.59 2.92 -25.04
C GLY A 14 -7.11 3.02 -25.20
N SER A 15 -7.91 2.46 -24.29
CA SER A 15 -9.37 2.48 -24.41
C SER A 15 -9.97 3.56 -23.52
N ARG A 16 -10.66 4.52 -24.12
CA ARG A 16 -11.57 5.46 -23.44
C ARG A 16 -12.80 4.72 -22.91
N SER A 17 -12.58 3.82 -21.97
CA SER A 17 -13.61 3.17 -21.17
C SER A 17 -13.21 3.37 -19.71
N THR A 18 -13.98 4.20 -18.99
CA THR A 18 -13.80 4.58 -17.58
C THR A 18 -14.07 3.43 -16.59
N GLY A 19 -13.84 2.18 -17.00
CA GLY A 19 -14.10 1.02 -16.16
C GLY A 19 -13.30 -0.19 -16.60
N TRP A 20 -12.73 -0.90 -15.64
CA TRP A 20 -12.10 -2.18 -15.84
C TRP A 20 -13.16 -3.23 -16.20
N PRO A 21 -12.88 -4.16 -17.13
CA PRO A 21 -13.82 -5.22 -17.45
C PRO A 21 -14.12 -6.07 -16.20
N GLU A 22 -15.41 -6.31 -15.94
CA GLU A 22 -15.83 -7.22 -14.89
C GLU A 22 -15.41 -8.65 -15.24
N PHE A 23 -14.35 -9.13 -14.58
CA PHE A 23 -13.90 -10.50 -14.71
C PHE A 23 -14.75 -11.42 -13.84
N SER A 24 -15.47 -12.34 -14.47
CA SER A 24 -16.13 -13.44 -13.75
C SER A 24 -15.09 -14.49 -13.38
N PHE A 25 -14.43 -14.32 -12.24
CA PHE A 25 -13.48 -15.30 -11.70
C PHE A 25 -14.23 -16.52 -11.11
N ALA A 26 -13.70 -17.71 -11.36
CA ALA A 26 -14.19 -18.93 -10.70
C ALA A 26 -13.79 -19.00 -9.21
N ASP A 27 -12.63 -18.42 -8.85
CA ASP A 27 -12.17 -18.30 -7.46
C ASP A 27 -12.62 -16.94 -6.89
N GLN A 28 -13.42 -16.98 -5.83
CA GLN A 28 -14.03 -15.82 -5.19
C GLN A 28 -13.02 -14.88 -4.52
N ARG A 29 -11.77 -15.29 -4.32
CA ARG A 29 -10.72 -14.45 -3.72
C ARG A 29 -10.07 -13.51 -4.73
N LEU A 30 -10.11 -13.86 -6.02
CA LEU A 30 -9.40 -13.14 -7.07
C LEU A 30 -9.92 -11.71 -7.34
N PRO A 31 -11.24 -11.41 -7.26
CA PRO A 31 -11.72 -10.03 -7.40
C PRO A 31 -11.04 -9.07 -6.42
N GLU A 32 -11.00 -9.45 -5.14
CA GLU A 32 -10.39 -8.64 -4.10
C GLU A 32 -8.86 -8.56 -4.24
N MET A 33 -8.20 -9.68 -4.58
CA MET A 33 -6.76 -9.67 -4.82
C MET A 33 -6.36 -8.77 -5.99
N LEU A 34 -7.15 -8.76 -7.07
CA LEU A 34 -6.90 -7.90 -8.23
C LEU A 34 -7.07 -6.42 -7.87
N PHE A 35 -8.13 -6.09 -7.12
CA PHE A 35 -8.34 -4.73 -6.61
C PHE A 35 -7.14 -4.26 -5.77
N ARG A 36 -6.73 -5.04 -4.77
CA ARG A 36 -5.57 -4.72 -3.91
C ARG A 36 -4.26 -4.63 -4.71
N TYR A 37 -4.09 -5.48 -5.72
CA TYR A 37 -2.93 -5.43 -6.60
C TYR A 37 -2.90 -4.13 -7.43
N ARG A 38 -4.02 -3.75 -8.04
CA ARG A 38 -4.16 -2.48 -8.77
C ARG A 38 -3.89 -1.29 -7.87
N ALA A 39 -4.52 -1.24 -6.70
CA ALA A 39 -4.38 -0.12 -5.78
C ALA A 39 -2.93 0.10 -5.30
N ARG A 40 -2.18 -0.98 -5.07
CA ARG A 40 -0.77 -0.89 -4.64
C ARG A 40 0.21 -0.56 -5.76
N ASN A 41 -0.02 -1.07 -6.97
CA ASN A 41 0.98 -1.01 -8.06
C ASN A 41 0.64 0.01 -9.14
N PHE A 42 -0.64 0.35 -9.30
CA PHE A 42 -1.18 1.19 -10.36
C PHE A 42 -2.33 2.08 -9.83
N PRO A 43 -2.10 2.93 -8.80
CA PRO A 43 -3.14 3.73 -8.17
C PRO A 43 -3.87 4.66 -9.15
N ASP A 44 -3.17 5.17 -10.18
CA ASP A 44 -3.75 6.00 -11.25
C ASP A 44 -4.81 5.28 -12.11
N THR A 45 -4.98 3.97 -11.92
CA THR A 45 -5.97 3.16 -12.62
C THR A 45 -7.24 2.91 -11.83
N LEU A 46 -7.32 3.40 -10.60
CA LEU A 46 -8.53 3.35 -9.78
C LEU A 46 -9.49 4.46 -10.20
N SER A 47 -10.80 4.19 -10.14
CA SER A 47 -11.79 5.28 -10.11
C SER A 47 -11.72 6.05 -8.79
N ASP A 48 -12.39 7.20 -8.72
CA ASP A 48 -12.46 7.99 -7.49
C ASP A 48 -13.11 7.20 -6.34
N GLU A 49 -14.13 6.38 -6.64
CA GLU A 49 -14.78 5.51 -5.67
C GLU A 49 -13.86 4.38 -5.20
N GLU A 50 -13.15 3.72 -6.13
CA GLU A 50 -12.17 2.69 -5.83
C GLU A 50 -11.01 3.25 -4.98
N ALA A 51 -10.56 4.47 -5.28
CA ALA A 51 -9.54 5.17 -4.51
C ALA A 51 -10.03 5.52 -3.10
N ALA A 52 -11.30 5.92 -2.95
CA ALA A 52 -11.91 6.14 -1.64
C ALA A 52 -12.01 4.84 -0.82
N GLN A 53 -12.46 3.75 -1.44
CA GLN A 53 -12.50 2.43 -0.81
C GLN A 53 -11.10 1.95 -0.40
N TRP A 54 -10.09 2.20 -1.23
CA TRP A 54 -8.70 1.86 -0.90
C TRP A 54 -8.17 2.68 0.28
N ARG A 55 -8.48 3.98 0.34
CA ARG A 55 -8.11 4.83 1.49
C ARG A 55 -8.74 4.33 2.78
N GLU A 56 -10.02 4.01 2.77
CA GLU A 56 -10.71 3.42 3.93
C GLU A 56 -10.05 2.09 4.35
N HIS A 57 -9.74 1.20 3.39
CA HIS A 57 -9.02 -0.03 3.67
C HIS A 57 -7.66 0.23 4.32
N CYS A 58 -6.87 1.18 3.80
CA CYS A 58 -5.59 1.56 4.39
C CYS A 58 -5.73 2.09 5.83
N GLN A 59 -6.72 2.95 6.08
CA GLN A 59 -7.00 3.49 7.41
C GLN A 59 -7.39 2.37 8.40
N LEU A 60 -8.25 1.43 7.99
CA LEU A 60 -8.60 0.26 8.80
C LEU A 60 -7.37 -0.61 9.10
N GLN A 61 -6.54 -0.91 8.10
CA GLN A 61 -5.30 -1.67 8.32
C GLN A 61 -4.32 -0.96 9.25
N TRP A 62 -4.29 0.37 9.24
CA TRP A 62 -3.48 1.16 10.18
C TRP A 62 -4.03 1.08 11.62
N GLN A 63 -5.35 1.12 11.80
CA GLN A 63 -6.00 1.07 13.11
C GLN A 63 -6.00 -0.34 13.72
N GLU A 64 -6.24 -1.36 12.91
CA GLU A 64 -6.34 -2.77 13.32
C GLU A 64 -4.99 -3.51 13.25
N GLY A 65 -3.94 -2.83 12.77
CA GLY A 65 -2.61 -3.40 12.65
C GLY A 65 -2.08 -3.90 13.99
N SER A 66 -1.35 -5.02 13.96
CA SER A 66 -0.72 -5.59 15.17
C SER A 66 0.41 -4.73 15.74
N PHE A 67 0.81 -3.68 15.02
CA PHE A 67 1.88 -2.77 15.38
C PHE A 67 1.42 -1.33 15.23
N SER A 68 1.01 -0.73 16.35
CA SER A 68 0.49 0.63 16.41
C SER A 68 1.59 1.69 16.29
N LEU A 69 1.21 2.93 15.96
CA LEU A 69 2.13 4.06 15.93
C LEU A 69 2.83 4.29 17.29
N ALA A 70 2.13 4.09 18.41
CA ALA A 70 2.71 4.21 19.74
C ALA A 70 3.78 3.13 20.03
N GLN A 71 3.56 1.90 19.54
CA GLN A 71 4.57 0.85 19.61
C GLN A 71 5.76 1.19 18.73
N PHE A 72 5.53 1.69 17.52
CA PHE A 72 6.60 2.17 16.63
C PHE A 72 7.48 3.23 17.31
N GLU A 73 6.88 4.25 17.92
CA GLU A 73 7.62 5.31 18.63
C GLU A 73 8.45 4.76 19.80
N THR A 74 7.89 3.80 20.54
CA THR A 74 8.57 3.14 21.66
C THR A 74 9.78 2.36 21.18
N GLU A 75 9.60 1.46 20.21
CA GLU A 75 10.67 0.63 19.64
C GLU A 75 11.75 1.49 18.97
N LEU A 76 11.37 2.58 18.29
CA LEU A 76 12.32 3.52 17.69
C LEU A 76 13.20 4.19 18.73
N ALA A 77 12.63 4.59 19.88
CA ALA A 77 13.38 5.17 20.99
C ALA A 77 14.32 4.15 21.64
N GLU A 78 13.86 2.91 21.83
CA GLU A 78 14.67 1.82 22.36
C GLU A 78 15.86 1.49 21.45
N GLU A 79 15.64 1.37 20.14
CA GLU A 79 16.72 1.12 19.17
C GLU A 79 17.73 2.27 19.16
N ARG A 80 17.31 3.53 19.28
CA ARG A 80 18.24 4.68 19.37
C ARG A 80 19.08 4.69 20.65
N ALA A 81 18.58 4.11 21.73
CA ALA A 81 19.26 4.07 23.02
C ALA A 81 20.28 2.93 23.14
N ARG A 82 20.34 2.02 22.16
CA ARG A 82 21.27 0.89 22.20
C ARG A 82 22.74 1.34 22.10
N PRO A 83 23.63 0.77 22.91
CA PRO A 83 25.02 1.20 22.97
C PRO A 83 25.83 0.84 21.71
N GLU A 84 25.37 -0.12 20.89
CA GLU A 84 26.03 -0.54 19.65
C GLU A 84 25.59 0.25 18.40
N VAL A 85 24.75 1.26 18.57
CA VAL A 85 24.19 2.02 17.46
C VAL A 85 25.27 2.81 16.74
N THR A 86 25.37 2.59 15.43
CA THR A 86 26.28 3.33 14.56
C THR A 86 25.64 4.62 14.05
N GLU A 87 26.45 5.58 13.60
CA GLU A 87 25.96 6.80 12.94
C GLU A 87 25.08 6.48 11.71
N ILE A 88 25.42 5.42 10.98
CA ILE A 88 24.65 4.95 9.81
C ILE A 88 23.26 4.48 10.27
N THR A 89 23.21 3.71 11.35
CA THR A 89 21.95 3.24 11.93
C THR A 89 21.10 4.41 12.40
N LEU A 90 21.67 5.40 13.10
CA LEU A 90 20.95 6.60 13.52
C LEU A 90 20.37 7.36 12.32
N ALA A 91 21.16 7.55 11.27
CA ALA A 91 20.71 8.21 10.05
C ALA A 91 19.53 7.47 9.41
N ALA A 92 19.56 6.14 9.37
CA ALA A 92 18.46 5.31 8.88
C ALA A 92 17.21 5.42 9.76
N LEU A 93 17.36 5.38 11.09
CA LEU A 93 16.25 5.54 12.04
C LEU A 93 15.61 6.94 11.96
N ASN A 94 16.39 7.98 11.70
CA ASN A 94 15.88 9.34 11.47
C ASN A 94 15.07 9.43 10.17
N GLN A 95 15.58 8.85 9.08
CA GLN A 95 14.86 8.79 7.81
C GLN A 95 13.56 7.98 7.92
N LEU A 96 13.57 6.88 8.68
CA LEU A 96 12.38 6.08 8.93
C LEU A 96 11.31 6.88 9.69
N GLU A 97 11.70 7.64 10.72
CA GLU A 97 10.79 8.52 11.45
C GLU A 97 10.17 9.59 10.54
N GLU A 98 10.98 10.23 9.71
CA GLU A 98 10.52 11.24 8.76
C GLU A 98 9.53 10.66 7.74
N TRP A 99 9.82 9.46 7.23
CA TRP A 99 8.92 8.75 6.31
C TRP A 99 7.56 8.42 6.96
N VAL A 100 7.55 7.92 8.20
CA VAL A 100 6.30 7.63 8.94
C VAL A 100 5.50 8.91 9.22
N ARG A 101 6.19 10.01 9.57
CA ARG A 101 5.54 11.32 9.77
C ARG A 101 4.90 11.83 8.48
N ALA A 102 5.58 11.72 7.34
CA ALA A 102 5.04 12.13 6.04
C ALA A 102 3.77 11.34 5.68
N LEU A 103 3.79 10.02 5.88
CA LEU A 103 2.61 9.17 5.63
C LEU A 103 1.41 9.53 6.52
N SER A 104 1.66 10.01 7.74
CA SER A 104 0.60 10.36 8.69
C SER A 104 -0.11 11.69 8.35
N VAL A 105 0.50 12.53 7.50
CA VAL A 105 -0.04 13.83 7.07
C VAL A 105 -0.88 13.70 5.79
N GLU A 106 -0.59 12.71 4.96
CA GLU A 106 -1.25 12.50 3.66
C GLU A 106 -2.47 11.56 3.72
N GLY A 107 -2.72 10.91 4.87
CA GLY A 107 -3.77 9.90 5.08
C GLY A 107 -5.14 10.40 5.54
#